data_AF-A0A1I6NS86-F1
#
_entry.id   AF-A0A1I6NS86-F1
#
_cell.length_a   1.000
_cell.length_b   1.000
_cell.length_c   1.000
_cell.angle_alpha   90.00
_cell.angle_beta   90.00
_cell.angle_gamma   90.00
#
_symmetry.space_group_name_H-M   'P 1'
#
loop_
_entity.id
_entity.type
_entity.pdbx_description
1 polymer ?
#
loop_
_entity_poly.entity_id
_entity_poly.type
_entity_poly.pdbx_seq_one_letter_code
_entity_poly.pdbx_strand_id
1 'polypeptide(L)' 'MKEELTTKMHSEFSIDSETEISHRVSCVVDELNEGYDTLEVLLKDYNVTIEQYNKYRSKWEKLLK' A
#
# COMPACT_ATOMS: atom_id res chain seq x y z
N MET A 1 2.01 24.95 27.78
CA MET A 1 2.35 23.52 27.59
C MET A 1 1.23 22.67 26.98
N LYS A 2 -0.06 22.96 27.18
CA LYS A 2 -1.15 22.17 26.55
C LYS A 2 -1.44 22.51 25.07
N GLU A 3 -1.03 23.68 24.59
CA GLU A 3 -1.40 24.16 23.24
C GLU A 3 -0.42 23.73 22.12
N GLU A 4 0.80 23.31 22.46
CA GLU A 4 1.80 22.89 21.46
C GLU A 4 1.63 21.43 20.97
N LEU A 5 0.99 20.57 21.77
CA LEU A 5 0.80 19.15 21.44
C LEU A 5 -0.33 18.94 20.41
N THR A 6 -1.41 19.70 20.50
CA THR A 6 -2.57 19.61 19.61
C THR A 6 -2.32 20.26 18.25
N THR A 7 -1.56 21.36 18.20
CA THR A 7 -1.33 22.09 16.94
C THR A 7 -0.44 21.31 15.96
N LYS A 8 0.48 20.46 16.44
CA LYS A 8 1.33 19.60 15.59
C LYS A 8 0.63 18.32 15.08
N MET A 9 -0.52 17.95 15.63
CA MET A 9 -1.24 16.72 15.23
C MET A 9 -1.99 16.83 13.89
N HIS A 10 -2.11 18.03 13.33
CA HIS A 10 -2.89 18.31 12.11
C HIS A 10 -2.03 18.65 10.89
N SER A 11 -0.74 18.34 10.89
CA SER A 11 0.01 18.33 9.64
C SER A 11 -0.57 17.22 8.78
N GLU A 12 -1.41 17.58 7.79
CA GLU A 12 -1.91 16.65 6.78
C GLU A 12 -0.70 15.97 6.12
N PHE A 13 -0.45 14.72 6.50
CA PHE A 13 0.59 13.93 5.91
C PHE A 13 0.10 13.49 4.53
N SER A 14 0.55 14.20 3.50
CA SER A 14 0.32 13.80 2.11
C SER A 14 1.45 12.87 1.66
N ILE A 15 1.10 11.67 1.23
CA ILE A 15 2.01 10.83 0.44
C ILE A 15 1.82 11.15 -1.03
N ASP A 16 2.88 11.04 -1.81
CA ASP A 16 2.76 11.10 -3.26
C ASP A 16 2.03 9.85 -3.78
N SER A 17 1.41 9.99 -4.96
CA SER A 17 0.62 8.93 -5.57
C SER A 17 1.42 7.65 -5.85
N GLU A 18 2.72 7.77 -6.11
CA GLU A 18 3.59 6.64 -6.42
C GLU A 18 3.82 5.79 -5.16
N THR A 19 4.07 6.45 -4.02
CA THR A 19 4.15 5.81 -2.71
C THR A 19 2.83 5.13 -2.34
N GLU A 20 1.69 5.76 -2.60
CA GLU A 20 0.37 5.17 -2.34
C GLU A 20 0.13 3.91 -3.19
N ILE A 21 0.44 3.95 -4.49
CA ILE A 21 0.33 2.79 -5.37
C ILE A 21 1.26 1.66 -4.89
N SER A 22 2.51 1.99 -4.55
CA SER A 22 3.47 1.00 -4.05
C SER A 22 2.96 0.32 -2.77
N HIS A 23 2.30 1.06 -1.87
CA HIS A 23 1.73 0.52 -0.64
C HIS A 23 0.52 -0.39 -0.92
N ARG A 24 -0.39 0.01 -1.82
CA ARG A 24 -1.50 -0.87 -2.22
C ARG A 24 -1.01 -2.17 -2.83
N VAL A 25 0.03 -2.13 -3.67
CA VAL A 25 0.65 -3.34 -4.21
C VAL A 25 1.27 -4.20 -3.11
N SER A 26 1.81 -3.63 -2.03
CA SER A 26 2.32 -4.45 -0.92
C SER A 26 1.20 -5.23 -0.24
N CYS A 27 0.03 -4.61 -0.02
CA CYS A 27 -1.13 -5.30 0.54
C CYS A 27 -1.58 -6.45 -0.36
N VAL A 28 -1.68 -6.23 -1.68
CA VAL A 28 -2.04 -7.28 -2.64
C VAL A 28 -1.04 -8.46 -2.59
N VAL A 29 0.26 -8.15 -2.54
CA VAL A 29 1.31 -9.20 -2.50
C VAL A 29 1.27 -10.00 -1.20
N ASP A 30 1.07 -9.32 -0.06
CA ASP A 30 0.96 -9.96 1.25
C ASP A 30 -0.27 -10.89 1.32
N GLU A 31 -1.44 -10.39 0.91
CA GLU A 31 -2.67 -11.18 0.95
C GLU A 31 -2.66 -12.36 -0.03
N LEU A 32 -2.01 -12.21 -1.18
CA LEU A 32 -1.77 -13.32 -2.10
C LEU A 32 -0.87 -14.40 -1.50
N ASN A 33 0.16 -14.00 -0.75
CA ASN A 33 1.08 -14.91 -0.12
C ASN A 33 0.42 -15.71 1.02
N GLU A 34 -0.45 -15.05 1.78
CA GLU A 34 -1.28 -15.69 2.80
C GLU A 34 -2.42 -16.54 2.20
N GLY A 35 -2.71 -16.38 0.90
CA GLY A 35 -3.74 -17.12 0.18
C GLY A 35 -5.16 -16.69 0.53
N TYR A 36 -5.36 -15.43 0.93
CA TYR A 36 -6.67 -14.92 1.32
C TYR A 36 -7.64 -14.77 0.14
N ASP A 37 -7.15 -14.38 -1.03
CA ASP A 37 -7.96 -14.26 -2.25
C ASP A 37 -7.09 -14.39 -3.52
N THR A 38 -7.71 -14.25 -4.68
CA THR A 38 -7.10 -14.26 -6.01
C THR A 38 -6.58 -12.89 -6.40
N LEU A 39 -5.59 -12.86 -7.30
CA LEU A 39 -4.98 -11.61 -7.78
C LEU A 39 -6.03 -10.68 -8.42
N GLU A 40 -6.97 -11.22 -9.20
CA GLU A 40 -7.98 -10.41 -9.88
C GLU A 40 -8.91 -9.68 -8.89
N VAL A 41 -9.33 -10.36 -7.82
CA VAL A 41 -10.16 -9.75 -6.77
C VAL A 41 -9.38 -8.67 -6.02
N LEU A 42 -8.17 -8.99 -5.58
CA LEU A 42 -7.34 -8.05 -4.81
C LEU A 42 -6.96 -6.81 -5.61
N LEU A 43 -6.66 -6.94 -6.91
CA LEU A 43 -6.41 -5.77 -7.77
C LEU A 43 -7.61 -4.83 -7.86
N LYS A 44 -8.83 -5.39 -7.92
CA LYS A 44 -10.06 -4.61 -7.95
C LYS A 44 -10.32 -3.92 -6.61
N ASP A 45 -10.17 -4.64 -5.51
CA ASP A 45 -10.46 -4.14 -4.16
C ASP A 45 -9.50 -3.03 -3.74
N TYR A 46 -8.22 -3.18 -4.07
CA TYR A 46 -7.19 -2.17 -3.82
C TYR A 46 -7.15 -1.07 -4.88
N ASN A 47 -7.97 -1.16 -5.94
CA ASN A 47 -7.98 -0.26 -7.09
C ASN A 47 -6.56 -0.07 -7.67
N VAL A 48 -5.93 -1.19 -8.02
CA VAL A 48 -4.58 -1.30 -8.59
C VAL A 48 -4.68 -1.98 -9.94
N THR A 49 -4.07 -1.37 -10.96
CA THR A 49 -3.97 -1.99 -12.29
C THR A 49 -2.90 -3.08 -12.33
N ILE A 50 -3.02 -4.02 -13.27
CA ILE A 50 -2.03 -5.08 -13.43
C ILE A 50 -0.64 -4.51 -13.76
N GLU A 51 -0.56 -3.39 -14.48
CA GLU A 51 0.69 -2.70 -14.79
C GLU A 51 1.37 -2.13 -13.54
N GLN A 52 0.59 -1.49 -12.65
CA GLN A 52 1.08 -0.98 -11.37
C GLN A 52 1.53 -2.12 -10.45
N TYR A 53 0.77 -3.21 -10.39
CA TYR A 53 1.16 -4.42 -9.66
C TYR A 53 2.49 -4.96 -10.17
N ASN A 54 2.64 -5.16 -11.48
CA ASN A 54 3.86 -5.68 -12.09
C ASN A 54 5.08 -4.78 -11.84
N LYS A 55 4.87 -3.45 -11.77
CA LYS A 55 5.93 -2.48 -11.46
C LYS A 55 6.50 -2.66 -10.05
N TYR A 56 5.67 -2.99 -9.06
CA TYR A 56 6.07 -3.01 -7.64
C TYR A 56 6.13 -4.39 -6.99
N ARG A 57 5.48 -5.42 -7.52
CA ARG A 57 5.35 -6.73 -6.86
C ARG A 57 6.71 -7.30 -6.43
N SER A 58 7.70 -7.26 -7.30
CA SER A 58 9.02 -7.85 -7.02
C SER A 58 9.84 -7.09 -5.97
N LYS A 59 9.45 -5.87 -5.61
CA LYS A 59 10.00 -5.17 -4.45
C LYS A 59 9.49 -5.82 -3.15
N TRP A 60 8.21 -6.15 -3.10
CA TRP A 60 7.53 -6.65 -1.90
C TRP A 60 7.64 -8.17 -1.74
N GLU A 61 7.59 -8.94 -2.83
CA GLU A 61 7.82 -10.39 -2.83
C GLU A 61 9.16 -10.78 -2.17
N LYS A 62 10.19 -9.93 -2.30
CA LYS A 62 11.51 -10.14 -1.68
C LYS A 62 11.49 -10.05 -0.15
N LEU A 63 10.46 -9.47 0.44
CA LEU A 63 10.34 -9.24 1.88
C LEU A 63 9.55 -10.36 2.57
N LEU A 64 8.81 -11.19 1.83
CA LEU A 64 7.94 -12.27 2.35
C LEU A 64 8.69 -13.60 2.55
N LYS A 65 9.81 -13.57 3.25
CA LYS A 65 10.64 -14.77 3.52
C LYS A 65 9.96 -15.81 4.40
#